data_AF-A0A2A5M5E1-F1
#
_entry.id   AF-A0A2A5M5E1-F1
#
_cell.length_a   1.000
_cell.length_b   1.000
_cell.length_c   1.000
_cell.angle_alpha   90.00
_cell.angle_beta   90.00
_cell.angle_gamma   90.00
#
_symmetry.space_group_name_H-M   'P 1'
#
loop_
_entity.id
_entity.type
_entity.pdbx_description
1 polymer ?
#
loop_
_entity_poly.entity_id
_entity_poly.type
_entity_poly.pdbx_seq_one_letter_code
_entity_poly.pdbx_strand_id
1 'polypeptide(L)'
;VPKNVYIIGTMNTADRSITSLDTALRRRFEFIEMMPDVSKLSMDCEGINLQELLKAINTRIEYLLDREKTIGHAFFIGVENLNDLKSIFQNKIIPLLQEYFYNDYALINAVLNDNGMIFEDKKDDKYLQKIKNLDSVNSERSIYNIASFDDKIWDKIEIYQAIYNDEIANKLKNENE
;
A
#
# COMPACT_ATOMS: atom_id res chain seq x y z
N VAL A 1 40.30 -1.50 16.34
CA VAL A 1 39.76 -2.51 15.40
C VAL A 1 40.79 -2.73 14.30
N PRO A 2 41.16 -3.98 13.96
CA PRO A 2 42.09 -4.28 12.87
C PRO A 2 41.61 -3.73 11.51
N LYS A 3 42.53 -3.40 10.60
CA LYS A 3 42.20 -2.78 9.29
C LYS A 3 41.42 -3.70 8.34
N ASN A 4 41.43 -5.00 8.58
CA ASN A 4 40.77 -6.02 7.78
C ASN A 4 39.38 -6.43 8.32
N VAL A 5 38.83 -5.65 9.25
CA VAL A 5 37.48 -5.88 9.80
C VAL A 5 36.53 -4.84 9.24
N TYR A 6 35.44 -5.33 8.64
CA TYR A 6 34.35 -4.53 8.11
C TYR A 6 33.09 -4.78 8.94
N ILE A 7 32.33 -3.72 9.22
CA ILE A 7 31.04 -3.80 9.91
C ILE A 7 29.98 -3.30 8.94
N ILE A 8 29.07 -4.19 8.56
CA ILE A 8 27.93 -3.88 7.70
C ILE A 8 26.68 -4.06 8.55
N GLY A 9 25.90 -2.99 8.68
CA GLY A 9 24.61 -3.00 9.36
C GLY A 9 23.49 -2.75 8.35
N THR A 10 22.37 -3.45 8.51
CA THR A 10 21.13 -3.17 7.79
C THR A 10 20.15 -2.50 8.74
N MET A 11 19.41 -1.51 8.27
CA MET A 11 18.43 -0.78 9.06
C MET A 11 17.11 -0.70 8.30
N ASN A 12 16.01 -0.99 8.98
CA ASN A 12 14.68 -0.67 8.49
C ASN A 12 14.35 0.77 8.86
N THR A 13 14.20 1.65 7.87
CA THR A 13 13.90 3.07 8.07
C THR A 13 12.42 3.35 8.32
N ALA A 14 11.52 2.41 8.01
CA ALA A 14 10.08 2.53 8.25
C ALA A 14 9.72 2.50 9.74
N ASP A 15 10.62 1.97 10.58
CA ASP A 15 10.45 1.86 12.03
C ASP A 15 11.01 3.10 12.74
N ARG A 16 10.11 3.98 13.18
CA ARG A 16 10.46 5.22 13.86
C ARG A 16 11.01 5.00 15.28
N SER A 17 10.95 3.79 15.84
CA SER A 17 11.61 3.46 17.12
C SER A 17 13.14 3.56 17.04
N ILE A 18 13.70 3.53 15.83
CA ILE A 18 15.13 3.59 15.54
C ILE A 18 15.58 5.02 15.17
N THR A 19 14.66 5.98 15.01
CA THR A 19 14.98 7.37 14.61
C THR A 19 15.90 8.09 15.59
N SER A 20 15.94 7.65 16.85
CA SER A 20 16.90 8.08 17.87
C SER A 20 18.28 7.42 17.74
N LEU A 21 18.63 6.88 16.57
CA LEU A 21 19.97 6.33 16.33
C LEU A 21 21.02 7.38 16.71
N ASP A 22 21.85 7.01 17.70
CA ASP A 22 22.81 7.92 18.33
C ASP A 22 23.62 8.68 17.27
N THR A 23 23.74 9.99 17.45
CA THR A 23 24.59 10.86 16.62
C THR A 23 26.02 10.30 16.51
N ALA A 24 26.49 9.54 17.50
CA ALA A 24 27.76 8.83 17.47
C ALA A 24 27.85 7.76 16.38
N LEU A 25 26.78 7.01 16.10
CA LEU A 25 26.74 6.02 15.02
C LEU A 25 26.75 6.71 13.66
N ARG A 26 26.00 7.81 13.52
CA ARG A 26 25.98 8.62 12.28
C ARG A 26 27.35 9.19 11.90
N ARG A 27 28.26 9.38 12.86
CA ARG A 27 29.64 9.84 12.62
C ARG A 27 30.63 8.73 12.28
N ARG A 28 30.28 7.46 12.55
CA ARG A 28 31.19 6.30 12.43
C ARG A 28 30.87 5.40 11.25
N PHE A 29 29.66 5.49 10.72
CA PHE A 29 29.19 4.70 9.58
C PHE A 29 28.92 5.59 8.37
N GLU A 30 29.21 5.06 7.19
CA GLU A 30 28.66 5.57 5.94
C GLU A 30 27.27 4.96 5.73
N PHE A 31 26.29 5.79 5.39
CA PHE A 31 24.91 5.37 5.19
C PHE A 31 24.61 5.32 3.70
N ILE A 32 24.39 4.10 3.20
CA ILE A 32 23.98 3.86 1.82
C ILE A 32 22.50 3.48 1.86
N GLU A 33 21.67 4.32 1.27
CA GLU A 33 20.23 4.10 1.20
C GLU A 33 19.89 3.10 0.09
N MET A 34 19.00 2.16 0.41
CA MET A 34 18.53 1.12 -0.52
C MET A 34 17.03 1.28 -0.74
N MET A 35 16.65 2.15 -1.69
CA MET A 35 15.25 2.37 -2.06
C MET A 35 14.66 1.17 -2.82
N PRO A 36 13.32 1.00 -2.83
CA PRO A 36 12.70 0.00 -3.68
C PRO A 36 13.05 0.21 -5.17
N ASP A 37 13.58 -0.83 -5.81
CA ASP A 37 13.94 -0.83 -7.23
C ASP A 37 12.91 -1.60 -8.06
N VAL A 38 12.02 -0.86 -8.73
CA VAL A 38 10.98 -1.44 -9.59
C VAL A 38 11.56 -2.14 -10.82
N SER A 39 12.80 -1.83 -11.24
CA SER A 39 13.43 -2.46 -12.40
C SER A 39 13.74 -3.94 -12.19
N LYS A 40 13.67 -4.42 -10.94
CA LYS A 40 13.83 -5.84 -10.57
C LYS A 40 12.56 -6.67 -10.80
N LEU A 41 11.44 -6.05 -11.14
CA LEU A 41 10.14 -6.72 -11.30
C LEU A 41 9.80 -6.98 -12.76
N SER A 42 8.92 -7.94 -13.01
CA SER A 42 8.41 -8.20 -14.37
C SER A 42 7.61 -7.01 -14.88
N MET A 43 7.77 -6.69 -16.17
CA MET A 43 6.90 -5.72 -16.87
C MET A 43 5.56 -6.34 -17.28
N ASP A 44 5.44 -7.67 -17.20
CA ASP A 44 4.24 -8.41 -17.58
C ASP A 44 4.03 -9.61 -16.66
N CYS A 45 2.88 -9.62 -15.98
CA CYS A 45 2.35 -10.70 -15.17
C CYS A 45 0.88 -10.86 -15.58
N GLU A 46 0.63 -11.68 -16.60
CA GLU A 46 -0.71 -11.87 -17.18
C GLU A 46 -1.40 -10.55 -17.60
N GLY A 47 -0.64 -9.63 -18.20
CA GLY A 47 -1.11 -8.31 -18.61
C GLY A 47 -0.97 -7.21 -17.53
N ILE A 48 -0.44 -7.54 -16.36
CA ILE A 48 -0.20 -6.59 -15.26
C ILE A 48 1.28 -6.18 -15.25
N ASN A 49 1.55 -4.88 -15.34
CA ASN A 49 2.90 -4.36 -15.22
C ASN A 49 3.26 -4.13 -13.74
N LEU A 50 4.06 -5.02 -13.15
CA LEU A 50 4.41 -4.95 -11.74
C LEU A 50 5.31 -3.74 -11.41
N GLN A 51 6.08 -3.24 -12.38
CA GLN A 51 6.90 -2.05 -12.19
C GLN A 51 6.03 -0.81 -12.02
N GLU A 52 5.07 -0.58 -12.93
CA GLU A 52 4.14 0.55 -12.85
C GLU A 52 3.18 0.40 -11.67
N LEU A 53 2.74 -0.81 -11.35
CA LEU A 53 1.93 -1.12 -10.17
C LEU A 53 2.61 -0.66 -8.87
N LEU A 54 3.83 -1.13 -8.61
CA LEU A 54 4.55 -0.78 -7.39
C LEU A 54 4.92 0.71 -7.36
N LYS A 55 5.33 1.26 -8.51
CA LYS A 55 5.64 2.69 -8.64
C LYS A 55 4.44 3.57 -8.32
N ALA A 56 3.25 3.24 -8.83
CA ALA A 56 2.03 4.00 -8.56
C ALA A 56 1.66 3.95 -7.07
N ILE A 57 1.69 2.76 -6.46
CA ILE A 57 1.44 2.58 -5.02
C ILE A 57 2.43 3.41 -4.20
N ASN A 58 3.74 3.27 -4.47
CA ASN A 58 4.79 3.97 -3.72
C ASN A 58 4.73 5.48 -3.90
N THR A 59 4.38 5.98 -5.08
CA THR A 59 4.20 7.42 -5.32
C THR A 59 3.08 7.99 -4.44
N ARG A 60 1.96 7.27 -4.31
CA ARG A 60 0.84 7.68 -3.46
C ARG A 60 1.16 7.56 -1.97
N ILE A 61 1.87 6.51 -1.56
CA ILE A 61 2.34 6.36 -0.18
C ILE A 61 3.29 7.51 0.20
N GLU A 62 4.27 7.81 -0.65
CA GLU A 62 5.25 8.87 -0.39
C GLU A 62 4.56 10.25 -0.27
N TYR A 63 3.53 10.50 -1.06
CA TYR A 63 2.73 11.72 -0.97
C TYR A 63 1.89 11.81 0.31
N LEU A 64 1.27 10.71 0.73
CA LEU A 64 0.36 10.68 1.90
C LEU A 64 1.09 10.50 3.24
N LEU A 65 2.28 9.89 3.23
CA LEU A 65 3.09 9.59 4.41
C LEU A 65 4.50 10.17 4.23
N ASP A 66 5.48 9.31 3.95
CA ASP A 66 6.87 9.65 3.68
C ASP A 66 7.54 8.56 2.83
N ARG A 67 8.75 8.83 2.33
CA ARG A 67 9.47 7.92 1.44
C ARG A 67 9.94 6.64 2.15
N GLU A 68 10.11 6.67 3.46
CA GLU A 68 10.56 5.59 4.32
C GLU A 68 9.48 4.53 4.53
N LYS A 69 8.20 4.87 4.28
CA LYS A 69 7.07 3.93 4.24
C LYS A 69 6.84 3.28 2.87
N THR A 70 7.67 3.53 1.86
CA THR A 70 7.50 2.89 0.56
C THR A 70 7.63 1.36 0.64
N ILE A 71 6.84 0.67 -0.16
CA ILE A 71 6.80 -0.80 -0.22
C ILE A 71 8.01 -1.31 -1.01
N GLY A 72 8.73 -2.27 -0.43
CA GLY A 72 9.87 -2.92 -1.07
C GLY A 72 9.47 -3.85 -2.23
N HIS A 73 10.27 -3.85 -3.29
CA HIS A 73 10.08 -4.74 -4.45
C HIS A 73 10.13 -6.23 -4.09
N ALA A 74 10.72 -6.60 -2.94
CA ALA A 74 10.77 -7.97 -2.45
C ALA A 74 9.38 -8.64 -2.32
N PHE A 75 8.31 -7.89 -2.10
CA PHE A 75 6.95 -8.44 -2.07
C PHE A 75 6.53 -9.07 -3.41
N PHE A 76 7.08 -8.57 -4.52
CA PHE A 76 6.69 -8.93 -5.88
C PHE A 76 7.75 -9.77 -6.62
N ILE A 77 8.87 -10.09 -5.96
CA ILE A 77 9.87 -11.01 -6.53
C ILE A 77 9.26 -12.41 -6.63
N GLY A 78 9.34 -13.02 -7.82
CA GLY A 78 8.83 -14.36 -8.08
C GLY A 78 7.31 -14.44 -8.26
N VAL A 79 6.63 -13.32 -8.48
CA VAL A 79 5.22 -13.29 -8.88
C VAL A 79 5.14 -13.62 -10.36
N GLU A 80 4.45 -14.71 -10.69
CA GLU A 80 4.35 -15.20 -12.08
C GLU A 80 2.93 -15.12 -12.64
N ASN A 81 1.91 -15.08 -11.78
CA ASN A 81 0.50 -15.13 -12.18
C ASN A 81 -0.41 -14.33 -11.24
N LEU A 82 -1.68 -14.19 -11.62
CA LEU A 82 -2.68 -13.46 -10.85
C LEU A 82 -2.94 -14.05 -9.45
N ASN A 83 -2.85 -15.37 -9.27
CA ASN A 83 -3.08 -16.00 -7.96
C ASN A 83 -2.00 -15.60 -6.94
N ASP A 84 -0.74 -15.51 -7.38
CA ASP A 84 0.35 -15.01 -6.54
C ASP A 84 0.08 -13.56 -6.14
N LEU A 85 -0.33 -12.73 -7.10
CA LEU A 85 -0.63 -11.32 -6.86
C LEU A 85 -1.83 -11.14 -5.93
N LYS A 86 -2.90 -11.91 -6.11
CA LYS A 86 -4.05 -12.00 -5.20
C LYS A 86 -3.62 -12.30 -3.78
N SER A 87 -2.82 -13.36 -3.61
CA SER A 87 -2.32 -13.75 -2.29
C SER A 87 -1.46 -12.66 -1.64
N ILE A 88 -0.62 -11.97 -2.42
CA ILE A 88 0.21 -10.87 -1.94
C ILE A 88 -0.65 -9.68 -1.49
N PHE A 89 -1.67 -9.30 -2.27
CA PHE A 89 -2.53 -8.19 -1.90
C PHE A 89 -3.34 -8.48 -0.63
N GLN A 90 -3.99 -9.64 -0.57
CA GLN A 90 -4.84 -10.04 0.55
C GLN A 90 -4.04 -10.22 1.85
N ASN A 91 -2.88 -10.87 1.79
CA ASN A 91 -2.15 -11.30 2.98
C ASN A 91 -0.98 -10.39 3.37
N LYS A 92 -0.53 -9.51 2.48
CA LYS A 92 0.67 -8.68 2.71
C LYS A 92 0.44 -7.20 2.47
N ILE A 93 0.02 -6.80 1.27
CA ILE A 93 -0.08 -5.37 0.90
C ILE A 93 -1.18 -4.67 1.69
N ILE A 94 -2.41 -5.21 1.69
CA ILE A 94 -3.53 -4.56 2.41
C ILE A 94 -3.29 -4.53 3.92
N PRO A 95 -2.87 -5.63 4.57
CA PRO A 95 -2.51 -5.58 5.99
C PRO A 95 -1.42 -4.55 6.31
N LEU A 96 -0.41 -4.41 5.44
CA LEU A 96 0.64 -3.39 5.61
C LEU A 96 0.09 -1.97 5.50
N LEU A 97 -0.80 -1.72 4.53
CA LEU A 97 -1.46 -0.43 4.39
C LEU A 97 -2.40 -0.14 5.57
N GLN A 98 -3.09 -1.15 6.11
CA GLN A 98 -3.89 -1.00 7.33
C GLN A 98 -3.02 -0.54 8.52
N GLU A 99 -1.81 -1.08 8.66
CA GLU A 99 -0.85 -0.63 9.68
C GLU A 99 -0.37 0.81 9.41
N TYR A 100 0.02 1.11 8.17
CA TYR A 100 0.57 2.42 7.79
C TYR A 100 -0.43 3.56 7.96
N PHE A 101 -1.69 3.32 7.62
CA PHE A 101 -2.76 4.32 7.66
C PHE A 101 -3.65 4.20 8.90
N TYR A 102 -3.27 3.40 9.90
CA TYR A 102 -4.04 3.19 11.13
C TYR A 102 -5.52 2.82 10.87
N ASN A 103 -5.77 1.99 9.87
CA ASN A 103 -7.09 1.61 9.37
C ASN A 103 -7.93 2.77 8.80
N ASP A 104 -7.32 3.85 8.31
CA ASP A 104 -7.99 4.85 7.48
C ASP A 104 -8.18 4.31 6.06
N TYR A 105 -9.28 3.57 5.87
CA TYR A 105 -9.60 2.92 4.62
C TYR A 105 -9.86 3.87 3.44
N ALA A 106 -10.19 5.14 3.69
CA ALA A 106 -10.32 6.12 2.61
C ALA A 106 -8.95 6.40 1.99
N LEU A 107 -7.91 6.56 2.83
CA LEU A 107 -6.54 6.73 2.36
C LEU A 107 -5.98 5.46 1.72
N ILE A 108 -6.29 4.28 2.28
CA ILE A 108 -5.89 3.01 1.66
C ILE A 108 -6.55 2.86 0.28
N ASN A 109 -7.83 3.19 0.14
CA ASN A 109 -8.52 3.14 -1.15
C ASN A 109 -7.89 4.11 -2.16
N ALA A 110 -7.55 5.33 -1.72
CA ALA A 110 -6.85 6.31 -2.55
C ALA A 110 -5.48 5.79 -3.03
N VAL A 111 -4.70 5.11 -2.17
CA VAL A 111 -3.43 4.47 -2.57
C VAL A 111 -3.65 3.40 -3.66
N LEU A 112 -4.75 2.67 -3.58
CA LEU A 112 -5.16 1.66 -4.55
C LEU A 112 -5.93 2.23 -5.75
N ASN A 113 -5.96 3.56 -5.91
CA ASN A 113 -6.66 4.27 -6.98
C ASN A 113 -8.16 3.99 -7.07
N ASP A 114 -8.80 3.75 -5.93
CA ASP A 114 -10.21 3.35 -5.84
C ASP A 114 -10.56 2.17 -6.77
N ASN A 115 -9.64 1.21 -6.91
CA ASN A 115 -9.80 0.09 -7.84
C ASN A 115 -10.94 -0.88 -7.50
N GLY A 116 -11.61 -0.68 -6.35
CA GLY A 116 -12.75 -1.48 -5.89
C GLY A 116 -12.41 -2.53 -4.83
N MET A 117 -11.12 -2.79 -4.54
CA MET A 117 -10.73 -3.71 -3.45
C MET A 117 -11.23 -3.22 -2.09
N ILE A 118 -11.32 -1.91 -1.92
CA ILE A 118 -11.91 -1.23 -0.77
C ILE A 118 -13.06 -0.38 -1.31
N PHE A 119 -14.19 -0.42 -0.62
CA PHE A 119 -15.39 0.29 -1.06
C PHE A 119 -16.18 0.83 0.12
N GLU A 120 -16.90 1.90 -0.14
CA GLU A 120 -17.77 2.54 0.84
C GLU A 120 -19.00 1.67 1.11
N ASP A 121 -19.26 1.39 2.37
CA ASP A 121 -20.42 0.64 2.84
C ASP A 121 -21.61 1.59 3.00
N LYS A 122 -22.48 1.63 1.99
CA LYS A 122 -23.74 2.40 2.00
C LYS A 122 -24.82 1.72 2.86
N LYS A 123 -24.47 1.26 4.06
CA LYS A 123 -25.41 0.60 4.99
C LYS A 123 -26.49 1.57 5.49
N ASP A 124 -27.60 0.99 5.94
CA ASP A 124 -28.68 1.71 6.62
C ASP A 124 -28.13 2.47 7.84
N ASP A 125 -28.20 3.80 7.76
CA ASP A 125 -27.74 4.76 8.77
C ASP A 125 -28.53 4.71 10.08
N LYS A 126 -29.54 3.83 10.18
CA LYS A 126 -30.41 3.66 11.37
C LYS A 126 -29.66 3.65 12.69
N TYR A 127 -28.48 3.03 12.76
CA TYR A 127 -27.66 2.95 13.98
C TYR A 127 -26.69 4.11 14.17
N LEU A 128 -26.46 4.93 13.14
CA LEU A 128 -25.46 6.00 13.12
C LEU A 128 -26.03 7.38 13.46
N GLN A 129 -27.35 7.57 13.35
CA GLN A 129 -28.02 8.87 13.57
C GLN A 129 -27.64 9.56 14.89
N LYS A 130 -27.59 8.82 16.00
CA LYS A 130 -27.20 9.40 17.32
C LYS A 130 -25.73 9.79 17.37
N ILE A 131 -24.87 9.05 16.67
CA ILE A 131 -23.43 9.27 16.65
C ILE A 131 -23.10 10.46 15.74
N LYS A 132 -23.76 10.57 14.57
CA LYS A 132 -23.58 11.68 13.62
C LYS A 132 -23.99 13.05 14.20
N ASN A 133 -24.84 13.08 15.22
CA ASN A 133 -25.27 14.31 15.89
C ASN A 133 -24.36 14.74 17.06
N LEU A 134 -23.26 14.03 17.33
CA LEU A 134 -22.29 14.43 18.34
C LEU A 134 -21.27 15.39 17.71
N ASP A 135 -21.07 16.57 18.33
CA ASP A 135 -20.09 17.57 17.86
C ASP A 135 -18.65 17.04 17.81
N SER A 136 -18.35 15.98 18.57
CA SER A 136 -17.03 15.33 18.59
C SER A 136 -16.81 14.30 17.49
N VAL A 137 -17.80 14.05 16.63
CA VAL A 137 -17.73 13.05 15.57
C VAL A 137 -17.92 13.71 14.21
N ASN A 138 -17.05 13.38 13.25
CA ASN A 138 -17.25 13.79 11.87
C ASN A 138 -18.45 13.04 11.27
N SER A 139 -19.54 13.76 11.00
CA SER A 139 -20.78 13.22 10.45
C SER A 139 -20.67 12.81 8.97
N GLU A 140 -19.65 13.31 8.26
CA GLU A 140 -19.31 12.95 6.87
C GLU A 140 -18.43 11.69 6.79
N ARG A 141 -18.08 11.08 7.93
CA ARG A 141 -17.27 9.87 7.92
C ARG A 141 -18.05 8.69 7.34
N SER A 142 -17.49 8.12 6.29
CA SER A 142 -18.00 6.90 5.68
C SER A 142 -17.40 5.63 6.31
N ILE A 143 -18.18 4.56 6.31
CA ILE A 143 -17.70 3.22 6.65
C ILE A 143 -17.17 2.60 5.36
N TYR A 144 -16.03 1.93 5.44
CA TYR A 144 -15.45 1.20 4.32
C TYR A 144 -15.32 -0.27 4.68
N ASN A 145 -15.41 -1.13 3.66
CA ASN A 145 -15.09 -2.54 3.77
C ASN A 145 -14.01 -2.93 2.77
N ILE A 146 -13.26 -3.98 3.10
CA ILE A 146 -12.42 -4.70 2.15
C ILE A 146 -13.27 -5.80 1.53
N ALA A 147 -13.12 -6.02 0.22
CA ALA A 147 -13.75 -7.15 -0.45
C ALA A 147 -13.37 -8.49 0.21
N SER A 148 -14.35 -9.39 0.38
CA SER A 148 -14.11 -10.73 0.94
C SER A 148 -13.05 -11.47 0.13
N PHE A 149 -12.25 -12.33 0.76
CA PHE A 149 -11.15 -13.01 0.06
C PHE A 149 -11.62 -13.94 -1.08
N ASP A 150 -12.87 -14.43 -0.98
CA ASP A 150 -13.53 -15.26 -1.99
C ASP A 150 -14.26 -14.44 -3.06
N ASP A 151 -14.22 -13.11 -2.98
CA ASP A 151 -14.87 -12.24 -3.96
C ASP A 151 -14.16 -12.33 -5.32
N LYS A 152 -14.95 -12.34 -6.40
CA LYS A 152 -14.45 -12.40 -7.78
C LYS A 152 -13.62 -11.19 -8.18
N ILE A 153 -13.70 -10.09 -7.44
CA ILE A 153 -12.90 -8.89 -7.70
C ILE A 153 -11.40 -9.20 -7.69
N TRP A 154 -10.96 -10.13 -6.85
CA TRP A 154 -9.56 -10.54 -6.76
C TRP A 154 -9.07 -11.35 -7.97
N ASP A 155 -10.00 -11.86 -8.78
CA ASP A 155 -9.70 -12.66 -9.97
C ASP A 155 -9.77 -11.82 -11.26
N LYS A 156 -9.98 -10.49 -11.14
CA LYS A 156 -10.06 -9.57 -12.27
C LYS A 156 -8.75 -8.81 -12.47
N ILE A 157 -8.13 -8.98 -13.64
CA ILE A 157 -6.88 -8.31 -14.01
C ILE A 157 -7.03 -6.79 -14.00
N GLU A 158 -8.18 -6.29 -14.43
CA GLU A 158 -8.48 -4.85 -14.55
C GLU A 158 -8.41 -4.14 -13.21
N ILE A 159 -8.70 -4.83 -12.10
CA ILE A 159 -8.63 -4.28 -10.74
C ILE A 159 -7.18 -3.96 -10.35
N TYR A 160 -6.22 -4.77 -10.79
CA TYR A 160 -4.80 -4.50 -10.56
C TYR A 160 -4.27 -3.45 -11.53
N GLN A 161 -4.71 -3.49 -12.79
CA GLN A 161 -4.32 -2.49 -13.78
C GLN A 161 -4.83 -1.08 -13.42
N ALA A 162 -6.03 -0.98 -12.85
CA ALA A 162 -6.62 0.28 -12.40
C ALA A 162 -5.74 1.03 -11.38
N ILE A 163 -4.89 0.33 -10.64
CA ILE A 163 -3.97 0.96 -9.68
C ILE A 163 -3.00 1.92 -10.38
N TYR A 164 -2.58 1.63 -11.62
CA TYR A 164 -1.63 2.45 -12.38
C TYR A 164 -2.20 3.00 -13.70
N ASN A 165 -3.46 2.72 -14.02
CA ASN A 165 -4.12 3.20 -15.24
C ASN A 165 -5.48 3.86 -14.90
N ASP A 166 -5.51 5.18 -14.98
CA ASP A 166 -6.69 5.99 -14.65
C ASP A 166 -7.87 5.78 -15.62
N GLU A 167 -7.62 5.42 -16.89
CA GLU A 167 -8.69 5.12 -17.83
C GLU A 167 -9.48 3.87 -17.39
N ILE A 168 -8.77 2.85 -16.92
CA ILE A 168 -9.37 1.62 -16.39
C ILE A 168 -10.07 1.91 -15.06
N ALA A 169 -9.44 2.67 -14.16
CA ALA A 169 -10.04 3.05 -12.89
C ALA A 169 -11.35 3.83 -13.08
N ASN A 170 -11.37 4.81 -13.99
CA ASN A 170 -12.57 5.60 -14.29
C ASN A 170 -13.67 4.74 -14.93
N LYS A 171 -13.32 3.78 -15.78
CA LYS A 171 -14.28 2.84 -16.36
C LYS A 171 -14.94 1.98 -15.28
N LEU A 172 -14.17 1.44 -14.34
CA LEU A 172 -14.68 0.64 -13.23
C LEU A 172 -15.60 1.44 -12.30
N LYS A 173 -15.34 2.73 -12.09
CA LYS A 173 -16.23 3.61 -11.31
C LYS A 173 -17.59 3.76 -11.98
N ASN A 174 -17.61 4.03 -13.29
CA ASN A 174 -18.84 4.24 -14.06
C ASN A 174 -19.70 2.97 -14.19
N GLU A 175 -19.13 1.77 -14.06
CA GLU A 175 -19.88 0.50 -14.09
C GLU A 175 -20.53 0.15 -12.74
N ASN A 176 -20.13 0.82 -11.65
CA ASN A 176 -20.61 0.56 -10.29
C ASN A 176 -21.56 1.66 -9.74
N GLU A 177 -21.82 2.73 -10.52
CA GLU A 177 -22.84 3.76 -10.25
C GLU A 177 -24.19 3.41 -10.89
#